data_AF-A0A352RZP6-F1
#
_entry.id   AF-A0A352RZP6-F1
#
_cell.length_a   1.000
_cell.length_b   1.000
_cell.length_c   1.000
_cell.angle_alpha   90.00
_cell.angle_beta   90.00
_cell.angle_gamma   90.00
#
_symmetry.space_group_name_H-M   'P 1'
#
loop_
_entity.id
_entity.type
_entity.pdbx_description
1 polymer ?
#
loop_
_entity_poly.entity_id
_entity_poly.type
_entity_poly.pdbx_seq_one_letter_code
_entity_poly.pdbx_strand_id
1 'polypeptide(L)' 'LKLTVPNLVRLLSNKDKGVTTQHLVALALRFRPDRIFVGEVRFGEAFDMLQAFNTGHDGGMASLHASSARSALSRLES' A
#
# COMPACT_ATOMS: atom_id res chain seq x y z
N LEU A 1 12.11 26.71 6.53
CA LEU A 1 11.88 25.97 7.80
C LEU A 1 12.70 24.69 7.74
N LYS A 2 13.55 24.40 8.74
CA LYS A 2 14.10 23.03 8.93
C LYS A 2 13.16 22.29 9.88
N LEU A 3 12.40 21.34 9.35
CA LEU A 3 11.58 20.45 10.16
C LEU A 3 12.46 19.33 10.73
N THR A 4 12.36 19.08 12.03
CA THR A 4 13.07 18.01 12.74
C THR A 4 12.29 16.71 12.82
N VAL A 5 11.03 16.71 12.37
CA VAL A 5 10.18 15.53 12.35
C VAL A 5 10.45 14.66 11.11
N PRO A 6 10.39 13.32 11.22
CA PRO A 6 10.50 12.45 10.05
C PRO A 6 9.39 12.71 9.04
N ASN A 7 9.73 12.71 7.73
CA ASN A 7 8.74 12.76 6.65
C ASN A 7 8.06 11.39 6.49
N LEU A 8 7.17 11.06 7.43
CA LEU A 8 6.50 9.77 7.51
C LEU A 8 5.04 9.97 7.89
N VAL A 9 4.14 9.41 7.08
CA VAL A 9 2.70 9.33 7.36
C VAL A 9 2.32 7.88 7.59
N ARG A 10 1.66 7.59 8.72
CA ARG A 10 1.13 6.26 9.03
C ARG A 10 -0.38 6.27 8.91
N LEU A 11 -0.90 5.38 8.05
CA LEU A 11 -2.33 5.18 7.85
C LEU A 11 -2.71 3.82 8.43
N LEU A 12 -3.87 3.74 9.09
CA LEU A 12 -4.36 2.53 9.75
C LEU A 12 -5.76 2.21 9.25
N SER A 13 -5.95 0.98 8.77
CA SER A 13 -7.27 0.49 8.37
C SER A 13 -8.11 0.26 9.61
N ASN A 14 -9.42 0.49 9.49
CA ASN A 14 -10.37 0.28 10.58
C ASN A 14 -11.65 -0.33 10.01
N LYS A 15 -11.85 -1.61 10.32
CA LYS A 15 -13.01 -2.38 9.83
C LYS A 15 -14.33 -1.83 10.39
N ASP A 16 -14.35 -1.41 11.66
CA ASP A 16 -15.54 -0.88 12.34
C ASP A 16 -16.02 0.44 11.73
N LYS A 17 -15.10 1.17 11.07
CA LYS A 17 -15.38 2.43 10.36
C LYS A 17 -15.46 2.27 8.84
N GLY A 18 -15.39 1.05 8.31
CA GLY A 18 -15.38 0.80 6.86
C GLY A 18 -14.15 1.34 6.13
N VAL A 19 -13.03 1.58 6.84
CA VAL A 19 -11.77 2.05 6.25
C VAL A 19 -10.91 0.84 5.88
N THR A 20 -10.88 0.52 4.59
CA THR A 20 -10.09 -0.59 4.04
C THR A 20 -8.67 -0.15 3.67
N THR A 21 -7.75 -1.10 3.54
CA THR A 21 -6.40 -0.83 3.01
C THR A 21 -6.46 -0.18 1.63
N GLN A 22 -7.40 -0.60 0.79
CA GLN A 22 -7.66 -0.03 -0.52
C GLN A 22 -7.96 1.47 -0.45
N HIS A 23 -8.83 1.91 0.48
CA HIS A 23 -9.10 3.33 0.71
C HIS A 23 -7.83 4.11 1.11
N LEU A 24 -6.96 3.50 1.90
CA LEU A 24 -5.73 4.13 2.36
C LEU A 24 -4.66 4.25 1.28
N VAL A 25 -4.55 3.27 0.39
CA VAL A 25 -3.65 3.33 -0.77
C VAL A 25 -4.09 4.48 -1.69
N ALA A 26 -5.38 4.58 -2.00
CA ALA A 26 -5.91 5.69 -2.80
C ALA A 26 -5.70 7.05 -2.12
N LEU A 27 -5.86 7.13 -0.80
CA LEU A 27 -5.59 8.34 -0.03
C LEU A 27 -4.10 8.73 -0.07
N ALA A 28 -3.20 7.75 0.04
CA ALA A 28 -1.75 7.98 0.07
C ALA A 28 -1.26 8.73 -1.18
N LEU A 29 -1.82 8.45 -2.36
CA LEU A 29 -1.50 9.13 -3.62
C LEU A 29 -1.72 10.65 -3.56
N ARG A 30 -2.59 11.13 -2.66
CA ARG A 30 -2.87 12.56 -2.48
C ARG A 30 -1.83 13.28 -1.63
N PHE A 31 -0.94 12.54 -0.96
CA PHE A 31 0.13 13.11 -0.13
C PHE A 31 1.46 13.33 -0.87
N ARG A 32 1.51 13.05 -2.18
CA ARG A 32 2.76 13.05 -2.98
C ARG A 32 3.86 12.24 -2.26
N PRO A 33 3.62 10.93 -2.01
CA PRO A 33 4.59 10.11 -1.31
C PRO A 33 5.79 9.87 -2.21
N ASP A 34 6.99 9.79 -1.63
CA ASP A 34 8.17 9.30 -2.36
C ASP A 34 8.10 7.77 -2.49
N ARG A 35 7.62 7.08 -1.45
CA ARG A 35 7.45 5.63 -1.39
C ARG A 35 6.21 5.22 -0.61
N ILE A 36 5.58 4.12 -1.01
CA ILE A 36 4.40 3.56 -0.33
C ILE A 36 4.74 2.19 0.24
N PHE A 37 4.48 1.98 1.53
CA PHE A 37 4.63 0.68 2.18
C PHE A 37 3.26 0.17 2.62
N VAL A 38 2.86 -0.99 2.10
CA VAL A 38 1.63 -1.67 2.50
C VAL A 38 2.01 -2.81 3.43
N GLY A 39 1.39 -2.87 4.62
CA GLY A 39 1.76 -3.85 5.65
C GLY A 39 1.67 -5.29 5.14
N GLU A 40 0.47 -5.75 4.82
CA GLU A 40 0.22 -7.06 4.23
C GLU A 40 -0.95 -6.94 3.25
N VAL A 41 -0.73 -7.40 2.02
CA VAL A 41 -1.78 -7.54 1.01
C VAL A 41 -2.51 -8.85 1.24
N ARG A 42 -3.83 -8.79 1.31
CA ARG A 42 -4.72 -9.91 1.58
C ARG A 42 -5.79 -10.07 0.51
N PHE A 43 -6.34 -8.98 -0.03
CA PHE A 43 -7.46 -9.00 -0.97
C PHE A 43 -7.38 -7.86 -2.01
N GLY A 44 -8.52 -7.25 -2.36
CA GLY A 44 -8.71 -6.35 -3.51
C GLY A 44 -7.86 -5.06 -3.53
N GLU A 45 -7.08 -4.77 -2.49
CA GLU A 45 -6.09 -3.70 -2.51
C GLU A 45 -4.87 -4.01 -3.39
N ALA A 46 -4.67 -5.26 -3.82
CA ALA A 46 -3.52 -5.68 -4.62
C ALA A 46 -3.38 -4.85 -5.92
N PHE A 47 -4.47 -4.69 -6.67
CA PHE A 47 -4.47 -3.94 -7.92
C PHE A 47 -4.18 -2.45 -7.70
N ASP A 48 -4.83 -1.83 -6.73
CA ASP A 48 -4.62 -0.41 -6.42
C ASP A 48 -3.22 -0.14 -5.89
N MET A 49 -2.65 -1.07 -5.12
CA MET A 49 -1.25 -1.02 -4.70
C MET A 49 -0.32 -1.08 -5.90
N LEU A 50 -0.52 -2.02 -6.84
CA LEU A 50 0.31 -2.13 -8.04
C LEU A 50 0.21 -0.87 -8.90
N GLN A 51 -0.99 -0.30 -9.06
CA GLN A 51 -1.16 0.98 -9.72
C GLN A 51 -0.41 2.10 -8.99
N ALA A 52 -0.52 2.16 -7.67
CA ALA A 52 0.20 3.13 -6.87
C ALA A 52 1.72 2.98 -7.05
N PHE A 53 2.27 1.78 -7.05
CA PHE A 53 3.72 1.59 -7.25
C PHE A 53 4.20 2.03 -8.64
N ASN A 54 3.32 2.00 -9.65
CA ASN A 54 3.65 2.34 -11.03
C ASN A 54 3.39 3.82 -11.40
N THR A 55 2.90 4.67 -10.48
CA THR A 55 2.42 6.03 -10.81
C THR A 55 3.15 7.14 -10.06
N GLY A 56 4.24 7.68 -10.60
CA GLY A 56 4.76 8.99 -10.16
C GLY A 56 5.43 9.04 -8.77
N HIS A 57 5.73 7.89 -8.17
CA HIS A 57 6.57 7.73 -6.96
C HIS A 57 7.70 6.73 -7.24
N ASP A 58 8.70 6.63 -6.36
CA ASP A 58 9.81 5.66 -6.45
C ASP A 58 9.38 4.22 -6.09
N GLY A 59 8.08 3.91 -6.25
CA GLY A 59 7.50 2.61 -5.95
C GLY A 59 7.29 2.35 -4.46
N GLY A 60 7.39 1.09 -4.06
CA GLY A 60 7.01 0.67 -2.73
C GLY A 60 7.32 -0.79 -2.43
N MET A 61 6.89 -1.23 -1.25
CA MET A 61 7.01 -2.63 -0.82
C MET A 61 5.77 -3.06 -0.06
N ALA A 62 5.48 -4.36 -0.13
CA ALA A 62 4.44 -4.98 0.66
C ALA A 62 4.80 -6.41 1.04
N SER A 63 4.18 -6.93 2.09
CA SER A 63 4.21 -8.37 2.37
C SER A 63 2.96 -9.04 1.80
N LEU A 64 3.08 -10.32 1.46
CA LEU A 64 2.00 -11.16 0.97
C LEU A 64 2.23 -12.57 1.51
N HIS A 65 1.19 -13.18 2.07
CA HIS A 65 1.27 -14.57 2.51
C HIS A 65 1.04 -15.56 1.35
N ALA A 66 2.05 -16.38 1.07
CA ALA A 66 1.96 -17.46 0.08
C ALA A 66 2.94 -18.59 0.40
N SER A 67 2.61 -19.81 -0.04
CA SER A 67 3.45 -21.01 0.10
C SER A 67 4.58 -21.11 -0.93
N SER A 68 4.56 -20.26 -1.96
CA SER A 68 5.56 -20.23 -3.03
C SER A 68 5.50 -18.90 -3.77
N ALA A 69 6.56 -18.55 -4.51
CA ALA A 69 6.55 -17.35 -5.36
C ALA A 69 5.46 -17.40 -6.45
N ARG A 70 5.15 -18.60 -6.97
CA ARG A 70 4.11 -18.76 -8.00
C ARG A 70 2.71 -18.55 -7.41
N SER A 71 2.43 -19.11 -6.22
CA SER A 71 1.16 -18.88 -5.54
C SER A 71 1.00 -17.44 -5.04
N ALA A 72 2.09 -16.74 -4.77
CA ALA A 72 2.08 -15.30 -4.51
C ALA A 72 1.57 -14.51 -5.73
N LEU A 73 2.08 -14.81 -6.92
CA LEU A 73 1.62 -14.17 -8.16
C LEU A 73 0.12 -14.43 -8.41
N SER A 74 -0.34 -15.67 -8.25
CA SER A 74 -1.77 -15.99 -8.42
C SER A 74 -2.67 -15.26 -7.43
N ARG A 75 -2.18 -14.95 -6.22
CA ARG A 75 -2.93 -14.16 -5.22
C ARG A 75 -2.96 -12.66 -5.52
N LEU A 76 -2.00 -12.14 -6.26
CA LEU A 76 -1.99 -10.74 -6.69
C LEU A 76 -2.95 -10.49 -7.86
N GLU A 77 -3.21 -11.53 -8.66
CA GLU A 77 -4.11 -11.50 -9.81
C GLU A 77 -5.60 -11.67 -9.42
N SER A 78 -5.87 -12.42 -8.35
CA SER A 78 -7.22 -12.76 -7.86
C SER A 78 -7.91 -11.63 -7.11
#